data_AF-A0A150UNV8-F1
#
_entry.id   AF-A0A150UNV8-F1
#
_cell.length_a   1.000
_cell.length_b   1.000
_cell.length_c   1.000
_cell.angle_alpha   90.00
_cell.angle_beta   90.00
_cell.angle_gamma   90.00
#
_symmetry.space_group_name_H-M   'P 1'
#
loop_
_entity.id
_entity.type
_entity.pdbx_description
1 polymer ?
#
loop_
_entity_poly.entity_id
_entity_poly.type
_entity_poly.pdbx_seq_one_letter_code
_entity_poly.pdbx_strand_id
1 'polypeptide(L)'
;MHGLGNGGSPLLGNFPTFPQDGCPGDIVDNCNLPVWEMATPWVNCSVKAHPGDFSVDMNTNILAEMTVTNHTAIYRFTFVQIPKEANATLSPLILADTIDLSLSRNNASVQVDDYTGRISGSGTFSSSVGIVNYNLHFCADFSSARQFVTQASSLTVERAQSQKKT
;
A
#
# COMPACT_ATOMS: atom_id res chain seq x y z
N MET A 1 1.68 7.78 8.12
CA MET A 1 1.12 8.69 9.16
C MET A 1 0.44 7.85 10.23
N HIS A 2 0.52 8.23 11.51
CA HIS A 2 -0.05 7.45 12.62
C HIS A 2 -0.92 8.30 13.54
N GLY A 3 -2.03 7.73 14.02
CA GLY A 3 -2.85 8.32 15.09
C GLY A 3 -2.20 8.19 16.46
N LEU A 4 -2.71 8.96 17.42
CA LEU A 4 -2.50 8.67 18.85
C LEU A 4 -3.50 7.59 19.26
N GLY A 5 -3.06 6.65 20.10
CA GLY A 5 -3.92 5.59 20.64
C GLY A 5 -4.99 6.19 21.54
N ASN A 6 -6.18 6.42 21.01
CA ASN A 6 -7.31 7.02 21.72
C ASN A 6 -8.38 6.00 22.15
N GLY A 7 -8.14 4.69 21.92
CA GLY A 7 -9.07 3.61 22.24
C GLY A 7 -10.37 3.60 21.43
N GLY A 8 -10.49 4.47 20.42
CA GLY A 8 -11.67 4.61 19.55
C GLY A 8 -11.45 4.04 18.15
N SER A 9 -12.19 4.56 17.17
CA SER A 9 -12.01 4.20 15.76
C SER A 9 -10.58 4.46 15.27
N PRO A 10 -10.04 3.62 14.37
CA PRO A 10 -8.73 3.85 13.77
C PRO A 10 -8.59 5.28 13.23
N LEU A 11 -7.38 5.83 13.33
CA LEU A 11 -7.08 7.19 12.89
C LEU A 11 -5.82 7.18 12.02
N LEU A 12 -5.85 8.00 10.96
CA LEU A 12 -4.76 8.16 10.00
C LEU A 12 -4.44 6.84 9.26
N GLY A 13 -3.17 6.51 9.04
CA GLY A 13 -2.78 5.39 8.17
C GLY A 13 -3.07 5.66 6.69
N ASN A 14 -2.91 6.91 6.26
CA ASN A 14 -3.15 7.36 4.90
C ASN A 14 -2.07 6.88 3.94
N PHE A 15 -2.46 6.72 2.67
CA PHE A 15 -1.59 6.42 1.54
C PHE A 15 -0.79 5.12 1.68
N PRO A 16 -1.44 3.97 1.94
CA PRO A 16 -0.72 2.72 2.05
C PRO A 16 -0.09 2.33 0.71
N THR A 17 1.11 1.76 0.79
CA THR A 17 1.85 1.23 -0.36
C THR A 17 1.93 -0.29 -0.25
N PHE A 18 1.61 -0.97 -1.34
CA PHE A 18 1.49 -2.43 -1.39
C PHE A 18 2.41 -2.99 -2.49
N PRO A 19 3.42 -3.80 -2.12
CA PRO A 19 4.24 -4.51 -3.08
C PRO A 19 3.60 -5.85 -3.47
N GLN A 20 3.62 -6.17 -4.76
CA GLN A 20 3.30 -7.50 -5.31
C GLN A 20 4.47 -7.96 -6.18
N ASP A 21 4.74 -9.26 -6.20
CA ASP A 21 5.86 -9.88 -6.93
C ASP A 21 5.56 -10.12 -8.42
N GLY A 22 4.27 -10.15 -8.78
CA GLY A 22 3.80 -10.19 -10.17
C GLY A 22 2.29 -10.32 -10.26
N CYS A 23 1.73 -10.03 -11.43
CA CYS A 23 0.32 -10.28 -11.73
C CYS A 23 0.16 -11.57 -12.55
N PRO A 24 -0.94 -12.33 -12.38
CA PRO A 24 -1.26 -13.47 -13.23
C PRO A 24 -1.29 -13.07 -14.72
N GLY A 25 -0.44 -13.73 -15.52
CA GLY A 25 -0.29 -13.45 -16.95
C GLY A 25 0.38 -12.12 -17.28
N ASP A 26 1.01 -11.44 -16.31
CA ASP A 26 1.61 -10.10 -16.45
C ASP A 26 0.59 -9.02 -16.88
N ILE A 27 -0.67 -9.18 -16.46
CA ILE A 27 -1.77 -8.25 -16.70
C ILE A 27 -2.12 -7.55 -15.39
N VAL A 28 -1.95 -6.23 -15.33
CA VAL A 28 -2.18 -5.42 -14.09
C VAL A 28 -3.58 -5.60 -13.53
N ASP A 29 -4.60 -5.68 -14.38
CA ASP A 29 -5.99 -5.87 -13.96
C ASP A 29 -6.26 -7.22 -13.29
N ASN A 30 -5.34 -8.19 -13.43
CA ASN A 30 -5.43 -9.49 -12.75
C ASN A 30 -4.75 -9.51 -11.38
N CYS A 31 -4.05 -8.43 -10.98
CA CYS A 31 -3.45 -8.34 -9.66
C CYS A 31 -4.51 -8.13 -8.56
N ASN A 32 -4.13 -8.42 -7.31
CA ASN A 32 -4.97 -8.16 -6.15
C ASN A 32 -4.95 -6.65 -5.84
N LEU A 33 -5.81 -5.87 -6.50
CA LEU A 33 -5.87 -4.42 -6.35
C LEU A 33 -6.85 -3.94 -5.25
N PRO A 34 -8.00 -4.59 -5.02
CA PRO A 34 -8.92 -4.17 -3.96
C PRO A 34 -8.32 -4.37 -2.56
N VAL A 35 -8.57 -3.43 -1.64
CA VAL A 35 -8.01 -3.45 -0.27
C VAL A 35 -8.27 -4.74 0.52
N TRP A 36 -9.41 -5.39 0.28
CA TRP A 36 -9.75 -6.65 0.96
C TRP A 36 -9.03 -7.88 0.36
N GLU A 37 -8.49 -7.77 -0.85
CA GLU A 37 -7.70 -8.82 -1.53
C GLU A 37 -6.18 -8.64 -1.31
N MET A 38 -5.75 -7.45 -0.86
CA MET A 38 -4.33 -7.14 -0.61
C MET A 38 -3.75 -7.76 0.68
N ALA A 39 -4.59 -8.41 1.50
CA ALA A 39 -4.17 -8.98 2.77
C ALA A 39 -3.19 -10.14 2.56
N THR A 40 -1.92 -9.90 2.88
CA THR A 40 -0.86 -10.90 2.81
C THR A 40 -0.37 -11.28 4.20
N PRO A 41 -0.41 -12.57 4.59
CA PRO A 41 0.16 -13.00 5.86
C PRO A 41 1.68 -12.78 5.87
N TRP A 42 2.25 -12.48 7.03
CA TRP A 42 3.71 -12.49 7.22
C TRP A 42 4.21 -13.86 7.68
N VAL A 43 5.50 -14.12 7.48
CA VAL A 43 6.19 -15.31 7.97
C VAL A 43 6.31 -15.22 9.49
N ASN A 44 5.92 -16.28 10.21
CA ASN A 44 5.95 -16.28 11.67
C ASN A 44 7.38 -16.00 12.21
N CYS A 45 7.46 -15.22 13.29
CA CYS A 45 8.72 -14.80 13.93
C CYS A 45 9.68 -13.96 13.05
N SER A 46 9.26 -13.45 11.88
CA SER A 46 10.11 -12.62 11.01
C SER A 46 10.15 -11.13 11.39
N VAL A 47 9.15 -10.65 12.12
CA VAL A 47 8.99 -9.23 12.44
C VAL A 47 10.15 -8.74 13.31
N LYS A 48 10.83 -7.69 12.88
CA LYS A 48 11.80 -6.92 13.68
C LYS A 48 11.30 -5.49 13.76
N ALA A 49 11.19 -4.96 14.97
CA ALA A 49 10.66 -3.63 15.20
C ALA A 49 11.51 -2.90 16.24
N HIS A 50 12.07 -1.76 15.84
CA HIS A 50 12.91 -0.90 16.66
C HIS A 50 12.54 0.57 16.36
N PRO A 51 12.85 1.53 17.24
CA PRO A 51 12.68 2.95 16.91
C PRO A 51 13.42 3.31 15.61
N GLY A 52 12.66 3.76 14.61
CA GLY A 52 13.20 4.17 13.31
C GLY A 52 13.45 3.03 12.30
N ASP A 53 13.22 1.77 12.66
CA ASP A 53 13.45 0.63 11.76
C ASP A 53 12.40 -0.48 11.98
N PHE A 54 11.79 -0.93 10.90
CA PHE A 54 10.85 -2.03 10.92
C PHE A 54 11.09 -2.94 9.71
N SER A 55 11.12 -4.26 9.93
CA SER A 55 11.23 -5.24 8.86
C SER A 55 10.28 -6.42 9.07
N VAL A 56 9.77 -6.98 7.98
CA VAL A 56 8.92 -8.16 8.00
C VAL A 56 9.10 -8.97 6.72
N ASP A 57 9.15 -10.30 6.85
CA ASP A 57 9.08 -11.20 5.71
C ASP A 57 7.60 -11.51 5.41
N MET A 58 7.18 -11.23 4.18
CA MET A 58 5.83 -11.53 3.72
C MET A 58 5.76 -12.96 3.18
N ASN A 59 4.61 -13.63 3.33
CA ASN A 59 4.43 -14.97 2.78
C ASN A 59 4.53 -15.01 1.25
N THR A 60 4.43 -13.86 0.57
CA THR A 60 4.72 -13.68 -0.87
C THR A 60 6.21 -13.69 -1.20
N ASN A 61 7.08 -14.03 -0.23
CA ASN A 61 8.54 -13.99 -0.34
C ASN A 61 9.12 -12.59 -0.61
N ILE A 62 8.37 -11.54 -0.25
CA ILE A 62 8.83 -10.16 -0.28
C ILE A 62 9.35 -9.82 1.12
N LEU A 63 10.62 -9.45 1.23
CA LEU A 63 11.15 -8.82 2.45
C LEU A 63 10.85 -7.32 2.36
N ALA A 64 10.06 -6.82 3.30
CA ALA A 64 9.72 -5.41 3.42
C ALA A 64 10.48 -4.80 4.60
N GLU A 65 11.28 -3.78 4.32
CA GLU A 65 12.03 -3.00 5.30
C GLU A 65 11.64 -1.54 5.19
N MET A 66 11.51 -0.86 6.33
CA MET A 66 11.13 0.53 6.34
C MET A 66 11.80 1.32 7.47
N THR A 67 12.19 2.54 7.14
CA THR A 67 12.70 3.53 8.08
C THR A 67 12.01 4.87 7.85
N VAL A 68 12.04 5.74 8.85
CA VAL A 68 11.32 7.02 8.82
C VAL A 68 12.19 8.18 9.30
N THR A 69 11.97 9.34 8.69
CA THR A 69 12.35 10.66 9.22
C THR A 69 11.07 11.42 9.59
N ASN A 70 11.18 12.71 9.93
CA ASN A 70 10.02 13.51 10.33
C ASN A 70 8.88 13.53 9.29
N HIS A 71 9.21 13.66 7.99
CA HIS A 71 8.21 13.78 6.92
C HIS A 71 8.46 12.84 5.73
N THR A 72 9.27 11.80 5.91
CA THR A 72 9.59 10.86 4.83
C THR A 72 9.70 9.46 5.40
N ALA A 73 9.07 8.50 4.73
CA ALA A 73 9.32 7.07 4.93
C ALA A 73 10.12 6.54 3.75
N ILE A 74 11.09 5.69 4.03
CA ILE A 74 11.87 4.98 3.01
C ILE A 74 11.52 3.52 3.13
N TYR A 75 11.02 2.94 2.05
CA TYR A 75 10.70 1.53 1.94
C TYR A 75 11.75 0.84 1.07
N ARG A 76 12.21 -0.34 1.49
CA ARG A 76 13.01 -1.24 0.68
C ARG A 76 12.28 -2.57 0.58
N PHE A 77 11.82 -2.89 -0.63
CA PHE A 77 11.21 -4.17 -0.94
C PHE A 77 12.23 -5.05 -1.68
N THR A 78 12.46 -6.24 -1.16
CA THR A 78 13.33 -7.23 -1.81
C THR A 78 12.46 -8.35 -2.38
N PHE A 79 12.44 -8.45 -3.70
CA PHE A 79 11.69 -9.47 -4.44
C PHE A 79 12.62 -10.64 -4.79
N VAL A 80 12.26 -11.86 -4.38
CA VAL A 80 13.03 -13.08 -4.72
C VAL A 80 12.69 -13.57 -6.13
N GLN A 81 13.55 -14.42 -6.70
CA GLN A 81 13.54 -14.73 -8.15
C GLN A 81 12.30 -15.51 -8.65
N ILE A 82 11.55 -16.15 -7.75
CA ILE A 82 10.39 -16.97 -8.11
C ILE A 82 9.15 -16.36 -7.45
N PRO A 83 8.22 -15.79 -8.24
CA PRO A 83 6.95 -15.31 -7.73
C PRO A 83 6.18 -16.44 -7.06
N LYS A 84 5.46 -16.11 -5.99
CA LYS A 84 4.55 -17.04 -5.35
C LYS A 84 3.22 -17.14 -6.09
N GLU A 85 2.82 -16.06 -6.77
CA GLU A 85 1.58 -16.04 -7.52
C GLU A 85 1.59 -17.02 -8.70
N ALA A 86 0.53 -17.81 -8.81
CA ALA A 86 0.42 -18.83 -9.84
C ALA A 86 0.28 -18.17 -11.22
N ASN A 87 1.03 -18.66 -12.21
CA ASN A 87 1.09 -18.10 -13.57
C ASN A 87 1.57 -16.63 -13.61
N ALA A 88 2.31 -16.17 -12.60
CA ALA A 88 3.00 -14.88 -12.63
C ALA A 88 4.47 -15.05 -13.05
N THR A 89 4.95 -14.11 -13.84
CA THR A 89 6.38 -13.85 -14.01
C THR A 89 6.84 -12.88 -12.93
N LEU A 90 8.16 -12.84 -12.66
CA LEU A 90 8.70 -11.86 -11.72
C LEU A 90 8.66 -10.47 -12.36
N SER A 91 7.56 -9.77 -12.11
CA SER A 91 7.22 -8.45 -12.64
C SER A 91 6.68 -7.62 -11.48
N PRO A 92 7.56 -7.09 -10.61
CA PRO A 92 7.11 -6.44 -9.39
C PRO A 92 6.18 -5.26 -9.68
N LEU A 93 5.13 -5.15 -8.88
CA LEU A 93 4.16 -4.06 -8.92
C LEU A 93 4.16 -3.36 -7.56
N ILE A 94 4.29 -2.03 -7.57
CA ILE A 94 4.00 -1.22 -6.38
C ILE A 94 2.70 -0.47 -6.60
N LEU A 95 1.71 -0.75 -5.77
CA LEU A 95 0.46 -0.01 -5.71
C LEU A 95 0.54 1.05 -4.60
N ALA A 96 0.23 2.30 -4.92
CA ALA A 96 -0.06 3.33 -3.93
C ALA A 96 -1.56 3.65 -3.95
N ASP A 97 -2.23 3.40 -2.82
CA ASP A 97 -3.66 3.71 -2.67
C ASP A 97 -3.84 5.07 -1.99
N THR A 98 -4.97 5.72 -2.24
CA THR A 98 -5.34 6.98 -1.58
C THR A 98 -6.28 6.82 -0.38
N ILE A 99 -6.59 5.60 0.05
CA ILE A 99 -7.33 5.33 1.28
C ILE A 99 -6.54 5.67 2.56
N ASP A 100 -7.25 5.61 3.69
CA ASP A 100 -6.74 5.64 5.06
C ASP A 100 -7.26 4.44 5.85
N LEU A 101 -6.69 4.18 7.03
CA LEU A 101 -7.03 3.00 7.84
C LEU A 101 -8.50 2.96 8.25
N SER A 102 -9.15 4.12 8.42
CA SER A 102 -10.57 4.21 8.76
C SER A 102 -11.52 4.23 7.56
N LEU A 103 -10.99 4.18 6.33
CA LEU A 103 -11.76 4.31 5.10
C LEU A 103 -12.65 5.57 5.10
N SER A 104 -12.09 6.68 5.58
CA SER A 104 -12.75 7.97 5.81
C SER A 104 -12.56 8.98 4.67
N ARG A 105 -11.82 8.58 3.62
CA ARG A 105 -11.54 9.39 2.43
C ARG A 105 -12.83 9.89 1.77
N ASN A 106 -12.96 11.21 1.68
CA ASN A 106 -14.05 11.90 1.01
C ASN A 106 -13.74 12.16 -0.48
N ASN A 107 -12.53 12.62 -0.77
CA ASN A 107 -12.06 12.93 -2.13
C ASN A 107 -10.57 12.61 -2.24
N ALA A 108 -10.10 12.26 -3.45
CA ALA A 108 -8.69 12.04 -3.72
C ALA A 108 -8.34 12.23 -5.20
N SER A 109 -7.07 12.55 -5.43
CA SER A 109 -6.44 12.54 -6.75
C SER A 109 -5.12 11.80 -6.66
N VAL A 110 -4.78 11.07 -7.71
CA VAL A 110 -3.49 10.39 -7.81
C VAL A 110 -3.06 10.30 -9.26
N GLN A 111 -1.77 10.44 -9.51
CA GLN A 111 -1.18 10.42 -10.84
C GLN A 111 0.17 9.71 -10.79
N VAL A 112 0.49 9.02 -11.88
CA VAL A 112 1.80 8.40 -12.12
C VAL A 112 2.47 9.21 -13.23
N ASP A 113 3.72 9.60 -13.04
CA ASP A 113 4.54 10.22 -14.08
C ASP A 113 5.16 9.12 -14.95
N ASP A 114 4.80 9.07 -16.23
CA ASP A 114 5.19 7.99 -17.15
C ASP A 114 6.70 7.93 -17.44
N TYR A 115 7.44 9.01 -17.17
CA TYR A 115 8.89 9.08 -17.43
C TYR A 115 9.72 8.65 -16.23
N THR A 116 9.27 9.00 -15.03
CA THR A 116 10.01 8.79 -13.78
C THR A 116 9.44 7.66 -12.92
N GLY A 117 8.20 7.25 -13.18
CA GLY A 117 7.44 6.34 -12.32
C GLY A 117 7.00 6.99 -11.00
N ARG A 118 7.21 8.29 -10.81
CA ARG A 118 6.84 8.99 -9.57
C ARG A 118 5.32 8.97 -9.42
N ILE A 119 4.85 8.57 -8.23
CA ILE A 119 3.44 8.68 -7.89
C ILE A 119 3.25 9.94 -7.05
N SER A 120 2.30 10.80 -7.43
CA SER A 120 1.88 11.95 -6.63
C SER A 120 0.38 11.89 -6.38
N GLY A 121 -0.03 12.23 -5.17
CA GLY A 121 -1.45 12.19 -4.83
C GLY A 121 -1.83 13.08 -3.67
N SER A 122 -3.13 13.24 -3.52
CA SER A 122 -3.75 14.01 -2.46
C SER A 122 -5.08 13.40 -2.04
N GLY A 123 -5.50 13.69 -0.81
CA GLY A 123 -6.78 13.23 -0.30
C GLY A 123 -7.33 14.13 0.80
N THR A 124 -8.66 14.18 0.87
CA THR A 124 -9.43 14.79 1.97
C THR A 124 -10.03 13.67 2.80
N PHE A 125 -9.79 13.67 4.10
CA PHE A 125 -10.19 12.60 5.02
C PHE A 125 -10.99 13.16 6.19
N SER A 126 -11.89 12.33 6.73
CA SER A 126 -12.69 12.70 7.90
C SER A 126 -11.96 12.31 9.18
N SER A 127 -11.95 13.19 10.19
CA SER A 127 -11.42 12.85 11.51
C SER A 127 -12.43 12.03 12.32
N SER A 128 -11.95 11.07 13.12
CA SER A 128 -12.79 10.40 14.12
C SER A 128 -12.96 11.22 15.42
N VAL A 129 -12.20 12.31 15.56
CA VAL A 129 -12.28 13.26 16.67
C VAL A 129 -12.71 14.63 16.15
N GLY A 130 -13.94 15.04 16.50
CA GLY A 130 -14.57 16.28 16.01
C GLY A 130 -15.11 16.17 14.57
N ILE A 131 -15.92 17.15 14.15
CA ILE A 131 -16.40 17.27 12.76
C ILE A 131 -15.39 18.13 11.99
N VAL A 132 -14.24 17.53 11.66
CA VAL A 132 -13.19 18.21 10.90
C VAL A 132 -12.65 17.29 9.82
N ASN A 133 -12.50 17.86 8.63
CA ASN A 133 -11.79 17.23 7.53
C ASN A 133 -10.35 17.75 7.48
N TYR A 134 -9.43 16.90 7.05
CA TYR A 134 -8.04 17.27 6.85
C TYR A 134 -7.58 16.85 5.46
N ASN A 135 -6.68 17.64 4.87
CA ASN A 135 -6.12 17.41 3.55
C ASN A 135 -4.67 16.97 3.70
N LEU A 136 -4.29 15.94 2.97
CA LEU A 136 -2.93 15.44 2.93
C LEU A 136 -2.48 15.25 1.49
N HIS A 137 -1.17 15.32 1.30
CA HIS A 137 -0.50 15.17 0.03
C HIS A 137 0.69 14.24 0.20
N PHE A 138 0.99 13.45 -0.83
CA PHE A 138 2.18 12.62 -0.85
C PHE A 138 2.81 12.61 -2.24
N CYS A 139 4.09 12.27 -2.25
CA CYS A 139 4.80 11.82 -3.42
C CYS A 139 5.63 10.58 -3.05
N ALA A 140 5.71 9.63 -3.97
CA ALA A 140 6.54 8.45 -3.85
C ALA A 140 7.44 8.37 -5.09
N ASP A 141 8.74 8.43 -4.84
CA ASP A 141 9.79 8.26 -5.82
C ASP A 141 10.39 6.86 -5.67
N PHE A 142 10.80 6.26 -6.77
CA PHE A 142 11.25 4.88 -6.79
C PHE A 142 12.65 4.74 -7.37
N SER A 143 13.42 3.82 -6.81
CA SER A 143 14.73 3.43 -7.30
C SER A 143 14.81 1.92 -7.32
N SER A 144 15.24 1.35 -8.45
CA SER A 144 15.32 -0.09 -8.62
C SER A 144 16.47 -0.48 -9.53
N ALA A 145 17.04 -1.66 -9.29
CA ALA A 145 18.02 -2.29 -10.17
C ALA A 145 17.36 -3.03 -11.36
N ARG A 146 16.02 -3.14 -11.36
CA ARG A 146 15.22 -3.84 -12.37
C ARG A 146 13.97 -3.04 -12.73
N GLN A 147 13.37 -3.33 -13.88
CA GLN A 147 12.06 -2.79 -14.23
C GLN A 147 10.98 -3.30 -13.28
N PHE A 148 10.03 -2.44 -12.93
CA PHE A 148 8.86 -2.74 -12.11
C PHE A 148 7.74 -1.78 -12.55
N VAL A 149 6.49 -2.14 -12.25
CA VAL A 149 5.31 -1.35 -12.60
C VAL A 149 4.88 -0.52 -11.38
N THR A 150 4.55 0.74 -11.61
CA THR A 150 3.94 1.63 -10.62
C THR A 150 2.46 1.82 -10.93
N GLN A 151 1.61 1.51 -9.96
CA GLN A 151 0.17 1.68 -10.07
C GLN A 151 -0.34 2.58 -8.95
N ALA A 152 -1.37 3.36 -9.27
CA ALA A 152 -2.06 4.18 -8.31
C ALA A 152 -3.57 3.90 -8.34
N SER A 153 -4.22 3.94 -7.18
CA SER A 153 -5.67 3.79 -7.07
C SER A 153 -6.33 4.95 -6.31
N SER A 154 -7.44 5.42 -6.86
CA SER A 154 -8.38 6.31 -6.19
C SER A 154 -9.77 5.69 -6.06
N LEU A 155 -9.87 4.37 -6.24
CA LEU A 155 -11.14 3.64 -6.21
C LEU A 155 -11.78 3.78 -4.84
N THR A 156 -13.04 4.20 -4.82
CA THR A 156 -13.86 4.26 -3.60
C THR A 156 -14.11 2.84 -3.12
N VAL A 157 -13.98 2.60 -1.81
CA VAL A 157 -14.39 1.33 -1.23
C VAL A 157 -15.91 1.22 -1.36
N GLU A 158 -16.38 0.68 -2.48
CA GLU A 158 -17.68 0.03 -2.49
C GLU A 158 -17.49 -1.21 -1.63
N ARG A 159 -18.10 -1.20 -0.43
CA ARG A 159 -18.27 -2.42 0.36
C ARG A 159 -18.83 -3.46 -0.58
N ALA A 160 -18.05 -4.49 -0.91
CA ALA A 160 -18.59 -5.70 -1.50
C ALA A 160 -19.74 -6.14 -0.60
N GLN A 161 -20.98 -5.95 -1.08
CA GLN A 161 -22.11 -6.59 -0.45
C GLN A 161 -21.78 -8.08 -0.43
N SER A 162 -21.82 -8.66 0.76
CA SER A 162 -21.62 -10.08 1.01
C SER A 162 -22.39 -10.93 0.00
N GLN A 163 -21.75 -11.31 -1.11
CA GLN A 163 -22.24 -12.40 -1.93
C GLN A 163 -21.92 -13.67 -1.14
N LYS A 164 -22.94 -14.07 -0.38
CA LYS A 164 -23.03 -15.36 0.27
C LYS A 164 -22.84 -16.42 -0.81
N LYS A 165 -21.66 -17.03 -0.85
CA LYS A 165 -21.37 -18.17 -1.70
C LYS A 165 -22.22 -19.34 -1.20
N THR A 166 -23.38 -19.55 -1.81
CA THR A 166 -24.12 -20.83 -1.77
C THR A 166 -23.47 -21.83 -2.70
#